data_AF-A0A2E0XSU5-F1
#
_entry.id   AF-A0A2E0XSU5-F1
#
_cell.length_a   1.000
_cell.length_b   1.000
_cell.length_c   1.000
_cell.angle_alpha   90.00
_cell.angle_beta   90.00
_cell.angle_gamma   90.00
#
_symmetry.space_group_name_H-M   'P 1'
#
loop_
_entity.id
_entity.type
_entity.pdbx_description
1 polymer ?
#
loop_
_entity_poly.entity_id
_entity_poly.type
_entity_poly.pdbx_seq_one_letter_code
_entity_poly.pdbx_strand_id
1 'polypeptide(L)'
;MIAIVDENCWIMAIRYGVSHISWGNRDTIHLLTSINEERTWGELNRWFNGTPIDGMPYEDGHTHSEPGLYRMPNGDVILQFWRTDYSSGTKQLRSTDNGKTWEEDIDRICVVGVAGADDDRVIGTEDYFVAPENRSDVYMSFQYFHYNSKTGTLLARSNDNGRSYSFLSWIGPRLPRKTSTGTLVLSRH
;
A
#
# COMPACT_ATOMS: atom_id res chain seq x y z
N MET A 1 -5.24 5.99 -4.99
CA MET A 1 -5.41 4.61 -5.49
C MET A 1 -6.88 4.25 -5.51
N ILE A 2 -7.31 3.37 -6.42
CA ILE A 2 -8.73 3.06 -6.66
C ILE A 2 -8.93 1.54 -6.69
N ALA A 3 -10.01 1.06 -6.08
CA ALA A 3 -10.46 -0.33 -6.14
C ALA A 3 -11.94 -0.40 -6.51
N ILE A 4 -12.26 -1.33 -7.41
CA ILE A 4 -13.64 -1.61 -7.84
C ILE A 4 -14.20 -2.70 -6.93
N VAL A 5 -15.17 -2.34 -6.08
CA VAL A 5 -15.75 -3.26 -5.09
C VAL A 5 -17.06 -3.90 -5.57
N ASP A 6 -17.74 -3.28 -6.52
CA ASP A 6 -18.88 -3.83 -7.26
C ASP A 6 -18.93 -3.23 -8.68
N GLU A 7 -19.78 -3.76 -9.57
CA GLU A 7 -19.91 -3.36 -10.98
C GLU A 7 -19.91 -1.84 -11.17
N ASN A 8 -20.62 -1.12 -10.29
CA ASN A 8 -20.75 0.34 -10.33
C ASN A 8 -20.20 1.04 -9.07
N CYS A 9 -19.76 0.28 -8.07
CA CYS A 9 -19.37 0.80 -6.76
C CYS A 9 -17.86 0.77 -6.59
N TRP A 10 -17.25 1.95 -6.48
CA TRP A 10 -15.80 2.12 -6.48
C TRP A 10 -15.38 2.84 -5.20
N ILE A 11 -14.17 2.52 -4.73
CA ILE A 11 -13.54 3.15 -3.58
C ILE A 11 -12.22 3.74 -4.02
N MET A 12 -11.96 4.97 -3.60
CA MET A 12 -10.69 5.64 -3.80
C MET A 12 -10.07 5.97 -2.45
N ALA A 13 -8.81 5.55 -2.27
CA ALA A 13 -7.94 6.05 -1.21
C ALA A 13 -7.16 7.25 -1.73
N ILE A 14 -7.36 8.39 -1.08
CA ILE A 14 -6.62 9.62 -1.36
C ILE A 14 -5.73 9.96 -0.18
N ARG A 15 -4.57 10.53 -0.47
CA ARG A 15 -3.76 11.21 0.53
C ARG A 15 -4.13 12.69 0.52
N TYR A 16 -4.55 13.21 1.67
CA TYR A 16 -4.68 14.64 1.89
C TYR A 16 -3.43 15.13 2.62
N GLY A 17 -2.61 15.93 1.93
CA GLY A 17 -1.34 16.44 2.43
C GLY A 17 -0.83 17.61 1.59
N VAL A 18 0.12 18.39 2.14
CA VAL A 18 0.58 19.66 1.51
C VAL A 18 1.55 19.43 0.34
N SER A 19 2.29 18.32 0.34
CA SER A 19 3.23 17.95 -0.72
C SER A 19 3.37 16.43 -0.84
N HIS A 20 4.04 15.93 -1.88
CA HIS A 20 4.17 14.49 -2.17
C HIS A 20 5.09 13.70 -1.19
N ILE A 21 5.90 14.37 -0.36
CA ILE A 21 6.99 13.74 0.44
C ILE A 21 6.98 14.10 1.95
N SER A 22 5.85 14.63 2.45
CA SER A 22 5.64 15.20 3.81
C SER A 22 6.58 16.41 4.12
N TRP A 23 6.35 17.25 5.15
CA TRP A 23 6.81 17.01 6.53
C TRP A 23 5.92 17.76 7.54
N GLY A 24 4.90 17.11 8.08
CA GLY A 24 4.10 17.64 9.20
C GLY A 24 3.00 16.69 9.68
N ASN A 25 2.42 16.98 10.85
CA ASN A 25 1.41 16.14 11.53
C ASN A 25 0.00 16.17 10.87
N ARG A 26 -0.08 16.34 9.55
CA ARG A 26 -1.34 16.59 8.84
C ARG A 26 -1.58 15.70 7.63
N ASP A 27 -0.60 14.91 7.20
CA ASP A 27 -0.85 14.02 6.06
C ASP A 27 -1.64 12.81 6.53
N THR A 28 -2.75 12.57 5.85
CA THR A 28 -3.73 11.57 6.25
C THR A 28 -4.33 10.90 5.02
N ILE A 29 -4.77 9.66 5.18
CA ILE A 29 -5.44 8.91 4.13
C ILE A 29 -6.94 8.95 4.38
N HIS A 30 -7.68 9.39 3.36
CA HIS A 30 -9.13 9.40 3.36
C HIS A 30 -9.67 8.46 2.29
N LEU A 31 -10.89 7.99 2.52
CA LEU A 31 -11.62 7.20 1.54
C LEU A 31 -12.76 8.02 0.94
N LEU A 32 -12.96 7.83 -0.36
CA LEU A 32 -14.10 8.32 -1.13
C LEU A 32 -14.81 7.14 -1.76
N THR A 33 -16.13 7.24 -1.86
CA THR A 33 -16.98 6.22 -2.49
C THR A 33 -17.68 6.80 -3.71
N SER A 34 -17.86 5.98 -4.74
CA SER A 34 -18.65 6.31 -5.93
C SER A 34 -19.62 5.16 -6.24
N ILE A 35 -20.86 5.50 -6.60
CA ILE A 35 -21.92 4.53 -6.97
C ILE A 35 -22.23 4.52 -8.47
N ASN A 36 -21.42 5.22 -9.27
CA ASN A 36 -21.72 5.47 -10.67
C ASN A 36 -20.45 5.58 -11.53
N GLU A 37 -19.48 4.70 -11.29
CA GLU A 37 -18.23 4.64 -12.05
C GLU A 37 -17.51 6.00 -12.09
N GLU A 38 -17.32 6.62 -10.92
CA GLU A 38 -16.58 7.88 -10.74
C GLU A 38 -17.25 9.16 -11.26
N ARG A 39 -18.42 9.07 -11.89
CA ARG A 39 -19.12 10.29 -12.38
C ARG A 39 -19.40 11.27 -11.24
N THR A 40 -19.62 10.76 -10.03
CA THR A 40 -19.69 11.54 -8.80
C THR A 40 -19.01 10.82 -7.65
N TRP A 41 -18.43 11.61 -6.74
CA TRP A 41 -17.81 11.13 -5.50
C TRP A 41 -18.64 11.58 -4.29
N GLY A 42 -18.82 10.68 -3.33
CA GLY A 42 -19.47 10.97 -2.06
C GLY A 42 -18.63 11.84 -1.13
N GLU A 43 -19.16 12.11 0.05
CA GLU A 43 -18.42 12.82 1.10
C GLU A 43 -17.22 11.99 1.61
N LEU A 44 -16.19 12.69 2.09
CA LEU A 44 -15.01 12.05 2.68
C LEU A 44 -15.40 11.13 3.83
N ASN A 45 -14.88 9.91 3.80
CA ASN A 45 -15.04 8.88 4.83
C ASN A 45 -16.51 8.52 5.09
N ARG A 46 -17.38 8.68 4.08
CA ARG A 46 -18.76 8.22 4.10
C ARG A 46 -18.95 7.05 3.15
N TRP A 47 -19.70 6.06 3.63
CA TRP A 47 -20.14 4.93 2.86
C TRP A 47 -21.19 5.34 1.83
N PHE A 48 -21.52 4.45 0.89
CA PHE A 48 -22.44 4.74 -0.23
C PHE A 48 -23.82 5.29 0.19
N ASN A 49 -24.26 4.99 1.41
CA ASN A 49 -25.52 5.46 1.99
C ASN A 49 -25.36 6.65 2.97
N GLY A 50 -24.17 7.25 3.05
CA GLY A 50 -23.86 8.37 3.93
C GLY A 50 -23.46 8.02 5.36
N THR A 51 -23.48 6.74 5.76
CA THR A 51 -22.98 6.36 7.10
C THR A 51 -21.46 6.55 7.18
N PRO A 52 -20.87 6.84 8.36
CA PRO A 52 -19.42 6.84 8.51
C PRO A 52 -18.80 5.50 8.07
N ILE A 53 -17.60 5.56 7.49
CA ILE A 53 -16.68 4.42 7.37
C ILE A 53 -15.94 4.28 8.70
N ASP A 54 -15.75 3.05 9.17
CA ASP A 54 -15.16 2.76 10.49
C ASP A 54 -13.74 2.17 10.38
N GLY A 55 -12.92 2.38 11.41
CA GLY A 55 -11.56 1.80 11.53
C GLY A 55 -10.49 2.46 10.65
N MET A 56 -10.67 3.74 10.33
CA MET A 56 -9.80 4.45 9.39
C MET A 56 -8.39 4.74 9.93
N PRO A 57 -7.35 4.79 9.06
CA PRO A 57 -5.98 5.09 9.46
C PRO A 57 -5.84 6.40 10.26
N TYR A 58 -6.58 7.44 9.88
CA TYR A 58 -6.43 8.80 10.43
C TYR A 58 -6.81 8.94 11.90
N GLU A 59 -7.44 7.92 12.47
CA GLU A 59 -7.85 7.91 13.87
C GLU A 59 -6.70 7.50 14.80
N ASP A 60 -5.58 7.00 14.26
CA ASP A 60 -4.42 6.54 15.04
C ASP A 60 -3.45 7.67 15.47
N GLY A 61 -3.68 8.90 15.02
CA GLY A 61 -2.88 10.08 15.37
C GLY A 61 -1.49 10.14 14.72
N HIS A 62 -1.20 9.27 13.75
CA HIS A 62 0.06 9.26 13.00
C HIS A 62 -0.08 9.90 11.61
N THR A 63 1.06 10.30 11.03
CA THR A 63 1.12 10.80 9.65
C THR A 63 1.22 9.62 8.68
N HIS A 64 0.33 9.58 7.68
CA HIS A 64 0.30 8.53 6.66
C HIS A 64 0.66 9.08 5.28
N SER A 65 1.35 8.26 4.51
CA SER A 65 1.79 8.57 3.15
C SER A 65 1.48 7.42 2.21
N GLU A 66 1.32 7.75 0.93
CA GLU A 66 1.24 6.81 -0.20
C GLU A 66 0.30 5.61 0.04
N PRO A 67 -1.02 5.80 -0.14
CA PRO A 67 -1.97 4.69 -0.02
C PRO A 67 -1.81 3.72 -1.19
N GLY A 68 -1.89 2.42 -0.91
CA GLY A 68 -2.19 1.34 -1.85
C GLY A 68 -3.60 0.80 -1.56
N LEU A 69 -4.45 0.60 -2.57
CA LEU A 69 -5.81 0.09 -2.39
C LEU A 69 -6.08 -1.04 -3.38
N TYR A 70 -6.35 -2.23 -2.87
CA TYR A 70 -6.32 -3.47 -3.64
C TYR A 70 -7.50 -4.36 -3.31
N ARG A 71 -8.11 -4.98 -4.33
CA ARG A 71 -9.13 -6.00 -4.12
C ARG A 71 -8.49 -7.39 -4.26
N MET A 72 -8.63 -8.20 -3.22
CA MET A 72 -8.10 -9.55 -3.18
C MET A 72 -9.07 -10.53 -3.86
N PRO A 73 -8.58 -11.69 -4.33
CA PRO A 73 -9.41 -12.72 -4.96
C PRO A 73 -10.60 -13.20 -4.13
N ASN A 74 -10.45 -13.27 -2.81
CA ASN A 74 -11.54 -13.64 -1.90
C ASN A 74 -12.60 -12.54 -1.71
N GLY A 75 -12.43 -11.37 -2.33
CA GLY A 75 -13.34 -10.24 -2.24
C GLY A 75 -12.94 -9.20 -1.20
N ASP A 76 -12.00 -9.51 -0.30
CA ASP A 76 -11.50 -8.56 0.70
C ASP A 76 -10.86 -7.35 0.02
N VAL A 77 -10.93 -6.20 0.69
CA VAL A 77 -10.25 -4.98 0.26
C VAL A 77 -9.10 -4.71 1.22
N ILE A 78 -7.94 -4.41 0.65
CA ILE A 78 -6.70 -4.15 1.38
C ILE A 78 -6.31 -2.70 1.17
N LEU A 79 -6.07 -2.01 2.28
CA LEU A 79 -5.54 -0.65 2.31
C LEU A 79 -4.15 -0.73 2.95
N GLN A 80 -3.13 -0.45 2.15
CA GLN A 80 -1.76 -0.34 2.62
C GLN A 80 -1.34 1.11 2.63
N PHE A 81 -0.47 1.48 3.57
CA PHE A 81 0.10 2.82 3.60
C PHE A 81 1.40 2.86 4.38
N TRP A 82 2.26 3.77 3.95
CA TRP A 82 3.50 4.05 4.63
C TRP A 82 3.27 5.08 5.75
N ARG A 83 3.97 4.95 6.87
CA ARG A 83 4.06 5.98 7.91
C ARG A 83 5.36 6.76 7.74
N THR A 84 5.36 8.07 7.96
CA THR A 84 6.51 8.94 7.60
C THR A 84 7.86 8.60 8.25
N ASP A 85 7.90 7.69 9.24
CA ASP A 85 9.14 7.12 9.77
C ASP A 85 9.45 5.77 9.11
N TYR A 86 10.60 5.67 8.43
CA TYR A 86 11.12 4.43 7.87
C TYR A 86 11.20 3.29 8.88
N SER A 87 11.32 3.57 10.18
CA SER A 87 11.36 2.54 11.22
C SER A 87 10.04 1.77 11.37
N SER A 88 8.91 2.43 11.06
CA SER A 88 7.57 1.86 11.22
C SER A 88 7.15 0.96 10.05
N GLY A 89 7.72 1.18 8.86
CA GLY A 89 7.39 0.41 7.65
C GLY A 89 5.98 0.66 7.11
N THR A 90 5.56 -0.16 6.16
CA THR A 90 4.21 -0.12 5.58
C THR A 90 3.25 -0.95 6.41
N LYS A 91 2.12 -0.34 6.77
CA LYS A 91 1.00 -0.95 7.48
C LYS A 91 -0.05 -1.43 6.50
N GLN A 92 -0.83 -2.44 6.90
CA GLN A 92 -1.96 -2.98 6.17
C GLN A 92 -3.21 -3.02 7.03
N LEU A 93 -4.31 -2.48 6.50
CA LEU A 93 -5.66 -2.72 6.98
C LEU A 93 -6.41 -3.61 6.00
N ARG A 94 -7.38 -4.35 6.53
CA ARG A 94 -8.27 -5.22 5.75
C ARG A 94 -9.72 -4.85 6.02
N SER A 95 -10.49 -4.87 4.95
CA SER A 95 -11.95 -4.87 5.01
C SER A 95 -12.48 -6.16 4.41
N THR A 96 -13.43 -6.77 5.12
CA THR A 96 -14.16 -7.97 4.68
C THR A 96 -15.60 -7.64 4.25
N ASP A 97 -15.96 -6.35 4.25
CA ASP A 97 -17.31 -5.85 3.94
C ASP A 97 -17.28 -4.77 2.84
N ASN A 98 -16.43 -4.99 1.84
CA ASN A 98 -16.22 -4.13 0.68
C ASN A 98 -15.66 -2.74 0.99
N GLY A 99 -15.08 -2.50 2.16
CA GLY A 99 -14.44 -1.22 2.51
C GLY A 99 -15.28 -0.34 3.44
N LYS A 100 -16.35 -0.87 4.04
CA LYS A 100 -17.18 -0.13 4.98
C LYS A 100 -16.57 -0.10 6.39
N THR A 101 -15.95 -1.20 6.81
CA THR A 101 -15.20 -1.32 8.06
C THR A 101 -13.80 -1.85 7.80
N TRP A 102 -12.85 -1.41 8.61
CA TRP A 102 -11.42 -1.71 8.45
C TRP A 102 -10.82 -2.13 9.78
N GLU A 103 -10.01 -3.18 9.74
CA GLU A 103 -9.27 -3.68 10.89
C GLU A 103 -7.78 -3.78 10.54
N GLU A 104 -6.93 -3.66 11.55
CA GLU A 104 -5.51 -3.92 11.39
C GLU A 104 -5.29 -5.38 10.99
N ASP A 105 -4.55 -5.58 9.89
CA ASP A 105 -4.23 -6.91 9.37
C ASP A 105 -2.75 -7.22 9.53
N ILE A 106 -1.89 -6.28 9.15
CA ILE A 106 -0.43 -6.38 9.31
C ILE A 106 0.09 -5.02 9.77
N ASP A 107 0.59 -4.94 11.02
CA ASP A 107 1.19 -3.70 11.54
C ASP A 107 2.39 -3.26 10.71
N ARG A 108 3.23 -4.22 10.30
CA ARG A 108 4.41 -3.98 9.46
C ARG A 108 4.63 -5.10 8.46
N ILE A 109 4.49 -4.80 7.18
CA ILE A 109 4.69 -5.77 6.10
C ILE A 109 6.16 -6.19 6.04
N CYS A 110 6.37 -7.50 6.10
CA CYS A 110 7.64 -8.16 5.85
C CYS A 110 7.50 -9.11 4.65
N VAL A 111 8.52 -9.16 3.80
CA VAL A 111 8.56 -10.06 2.64
C VAL A 111 9.50 -11.21 2.97
N VAL A 112 8.94 -12.41 3.05
CA VAL A 112 9.67 -13.63 3.42
C VAL A 112 10.64 -14.04 2.30
N GLY A 113 11.87 -14.42 2.66
CA GLY A 113 12.83 -14.98 1.71
C GLY A 113 13.71 -13.97 1.00
N VAL A 114 13.71 -12.70 1.42
CA VAL A 114 14.71 -11.72 0.96
C VAL A 114 16.06 -12.06 1.64
N ALA A 115 17.01 -12.58 0.87
CA ALA A 115 18.26 -13.11 1.43
C ALA A 115 19.16 -12.02 2.04
N GLY A 116 19.38 -12.07 3.38
CA GLY A 116 20.25 -11.16 4.15
C GLY A 116 19.55 -9.90 4.68
N ALA A 117 18.24 -9.98 4.87
CA ALA A 117 17.31 -8.86 5.07
C ALA A 117 16.43 -9.08 6.31
N ASP A 118 16.99 -9.65 7.37
CA ASP A 118 16.21 -10.16 8.52
C ASP A 118 15.53 -9.04 9.34
N ASP A 119 16.00 -7.78 9.21
CA ASP A 119 15.46 -6.56 9.83
C ASP A 119 14.82 -5.58 8.82
N ASP A 120 14.78 -5.95 7.55
CA ASP A 120 14.34 -5.08 6.46
C ASP A 120 12.83 -5.09 6.28
N ARG A 121 12.31 -3.96 5.81
CA ARG A 121 10.86 -3.73 5.77
C ARG A 121 10.43 -3.07 4.48
N VAL A 122 9.18 -3.35 4.11
CA VAL A 122 8.48 -2.60 3.07
C VAL A 122 8.27 -1.18 3.59
N ILE A 123 8.57 -0.19 2.74
CA ILE A 123 8.37 1.25 3.04
C ILE A 123 7.46 1.94 2.03
N GLY A 124 6.93 1.20 1.07
CA GLY A 124 6.04 1.74 0.06
C GLY A 124 5.43 0.59 -0.72
N THR A 125 4.19 0.81 -1.14
CA THR A 125 3.52 -0.10 -2.06
C THR A 125 3.46 0.56 -3.43
N GLU A 126 3.77 -0.23 -4.44
CA GLU A 126 3.67 0.17 -5.83
C GLU A 126 2.40 -0.47 -6.42
N ASP A 127 2.54 -1.21 -7.52
CA ASP A 127 1.44 -1.86 -8.21
C ASP A 127 1.22 -3.31 -7.80
N TYR A 128 0.00 -3.79 -8.09
CA TYR A 128 -0.45 -5.15 -7.85
C TYR A 128 -1.13 -5.73 -9.10
N PHE A 129 -1.14 -7.05 -9.20
CA PHE A 129 -2.04 -7.77 -10.11
C PHE A 129 -2.38 -9.16 -9.57
N VAL A 130 -3.54 -9.66 -9.97
CA VAL A 130 -3.95 -11.06 -9.74
C VAL A 130 -3.55 -11.87 -10.95
N ALA A 131 -2.95 -13.05 -10.75
CA ALA A 131 -2.59 -13.91 -11.85
C ALA A 131 -3.84 -14.30 -12.67
N PRO A 132 -3.83 -14.13 -14.01
CA PRO A 132 -5.01 -14.42 -14.83
C PRO A 132 -5.38 -15.91 -14.82
N GLU A 133 -4.38 -16.79 -14.77
CA GLU A 133 -4.52 -18.24 -14.83
C GLU A 133 -4.70 -18.88 -13.44
N ASN A 134 -4.05 -18.32 -12.42
CA ASN A 134 -4.20 -18.74 -11.04
C ASN A 134 -4.77 -17.58 -10.21
N ARG A 135 -6.10 -17.49 -10.17
CA ARG A 135 -6.78 -16.36 -9.54
C ARG A 135 -6.58 -16.25 -8.04
N SER A 136 -5.97 -17.24 -7.36
CA SER A 136 -5.62 -17.11 -5.93
C SER A 136 -4.28 -16.42 -5.69
N ASP A 137 -3.41 -16.37 -6.69
CA ASP A 137 -2.08 -15.78 -6.55
C ASP A 137 -2.13 -14.28 -6.86
N VAL A 138 -1.66 -13.49 -5.91
CA VAL A 138 -1.54 -12.04 -6.01
C VAL A 138 -0.06 -11.69 -6.08
N TYR A 139 0.30 -10.85 -7.04
CA TYR A 139 1.63 -10.33 -7.21
C TYR A 139 1.63 -8.86 -6.85
N MET A 140 2.62 -8.46 -6.05
CA MET A 140 2.71 -7.10 -5.54
C MET A 140 4.15 -6.62 -5.60
N SER A 141 4.30 -5.39 -6.08
CA SER A 141 5.59 -4.71 -6.06
C SER A 141 5.69 -3.81 -4.84
N PHE A 142 6.84 -3.88 -4.18
CA PHE A 142 7.12 -3.15 -2.95
C PHE A 142 8.40 -2.36 -3.09
N GLN A 143 8.40 -1.13 -2.55
CA GLN A 143 9.64 -0.45 -2.21
C GLN A 143 10.17 -1.07 -0.92
N TYR A 144 11.40 -1.58 -0.99
CA TYR A 144 12.05 -2.24 0.11
C TYR A 144 13.23 -1.41 0.58
N PHE A 145 13.30 -1.18 1.89
CA PHE A 145 14.34 -0.38 2.51
C PHE A 145 15.12 -1.20 3.54
N HIS A 146 16.41 -0.87 3.57
CA HIS A 146 17.38 -1.25 4.59
C HIS A 146 18.29 -2.46 4.30
N TYR A 147 18.20 -3.08 3.12
CA TYR A 147 19.17 -4.13 2.75
C TYR A 147 20.58 -3.58 2.56
N ASN A 148 21.49 -3.78 3.53
CA ASN A 148 22.89 -3.30 3.47
C ASN A 148 23.00 -1.80 3.10
N SER A 149 22.12 -0.94 3.63
CA SER A 149 22.01 0.48 3.25
C SER A 149 21.68 0.74 1.76
N LYS A 150 21.08 -0.25 1.10
CA LYS A 150 20.55 -0.15 -0.26
C LYS A 150 19.03 -0.13 -0.23
N THR A 151 18.47 0.49 -1.24
CA THR A 151 17.03 0.49 -1.51
C THR A 151 16.80 -0.18 -2.86
N GLY A 152 15.63 -0.77 -3.03
CA GLY A 152 15.25 -1.37 -4.30
C GLY A 152 13.77 -1.71 -4.33
N THR A 153 13.27 -1.92 -5.54
CA THR A 153 11.91 -2.42 -5.75
C THR A 153 11.97 -3.92 -5.98
N LEU A 154 11.15 -4.67 -5.26
CA LEU A 154 11.03 -6.11 -5.40
C LEU A 154 9.62 -6.49 -5.87
N LEU A 155 9.51 -7.68 -6.45
CA LEU A 155 8.27 -8.37 -6.69
C LEU A 155 8.10 -9.45 -5.63
N ALA A 156 6.92 -9.47 -5.02
CA ALA A 156 6.50 -10.50 -4.08
C ALA A 156 5.22 -11.18 -4.57
N ARG A 157 4.97 -12.39 -4.06
CA ARG A 157 3.74 -13.14 -4.25
C ARG A 157 3.06 -13.38 -2.91
N SER A 158 1.76 -13.18 -2.88
CA SER A 158 0.87 -13.74 -1.86
C SER A 158 0.01 -14.83 -2.50
N ASN A 159 -0.20 -15.92 -1.78
CA ASN A 159 -1.13 -17.00 -2.14
C ASN A 159 -2.24 -17.16 -1.08
N ASP A 160 -2.37 -16.17 -0.20
CA ASP A 160 -3.23 -16.15 0.98
C ASP A 160 -4.02 -14.83 1.10
N ASN A 161 -4.36 -14.24 -0.05
CA ASN A 161 -5.13 -12.98 -0.14
C ASN A 161 -4.48 -11.83 0.64
N GLY A 162 -3.16 -11.70 0.53
CA GLY A 162 -2.37 -10.61 1.12
C GLY A 162 -2.10 -10.78 2.61
N ARG A 163 -2.26 -11.97 3.20
CA ARG A 163 -1.92 -12.21 4.61
C ARG A 163 -0.40 -12.38 4.80
N SER A 164 0.30 -12.87 3.79
CA SER A 164 1.75 -12.93 3.75
C SER A 164 2.30 -12.72 2.33
N TYR A 165 3.57 -12.32 2.27
CA TYR A 165 4.26 -12.00 1.02
C TYR A 165 5.59 -12.74 0.96
N SER A 166 5.82 -13.48 -0.12
CA SER A 166 7.06 -14.19 -0.40
C SER A 166 7.83 -13.51 -1.53
N PHE A 167 9.13 -13.30 -1.34
CA PHE A 167 10.02 -12.72 -2.33
C PHE A 167 10.07 -13.57 -3.61
N LEU A 168 10.07 -12.91 -4.77
CA LEU A 168 10.31 -13.55 -6.07
C LEU A 168 11.59 -13.02 -6.72
N SER A 169 11.70 -11.70 -6.88
CA SER A 169 12.82 -11.08 -7.59
C SER A 169 12.97 -9.61 -7.27
N TRP A 170 14.17 -9.08 -7.44
CA TRP A 170 14.38 -7.64 -7.56
C TRP A 170 13.96 -7.19 -8.96
N ILE A 171 13.13 -6.15 -9.05
CA ILE A 171 12.66 -5.59 -10.32
C ILE A 171 13.18 -4.16 -10.56
N GLY A 172 13.76 -3.55 -9.53
CA GLY A 172 14.47 -2.28 -9.61
C GLY A 172 15.96 -2.40 -9.26
N PRO A 173 16.77 -1.39 -9.63
CA PRO A 173 18.18 -1.37 -9.25
C PRO A 173 18.33 -1.28 -7.73
N ARG A 174 19.30 -2.01 -7.19
CA ARG A 174 19.69 -1.92 -5.78
C ARG A 174 20.70 -0.81 -5.59
N LEU A 175 20.22 0.39 -5.30
CA LEU A 175 21.06 1.57 -5.18
C LEU A 175 21.48 1.80 -3.72
N PRO A 176 22.75 2.14 -3.44
CA PRO A 176 23.12 2.67 -2.13
C PRO A 176 22.37 3.98 -1.86
N ARG A 177 22.09 4.27 -0.58
CA ARG A 177 21.46 5.53 -0.16
C ARG A 177 22.12 6.73 -0.86
N LYS A 178 21.33 7.53 -1.59
CA LYS A 178 21.76 8.88 -1.96
C LYS A 178 21.97 9.67 -0.67
N THR A 179 23.23 9.92 -0.31
CA THR A 179 23.54 11.11 0.48
C THR A 179 23.21 12.32 -0.38
N SER A 180 22.83 13.45 0.23
CA SER A 180 22.33 14.67 -0.40
C SER A 180 23.30 15.35 -1.41
N THR A 181 24.38 14.69 -1.79
CA THR A 181 25.43 15.18 -2.68
C THR A 181 25.94 14.02 -3.55
N GLY A 182 25.36 13.77 -4.73
CA GLY A 182 25.93 12.76 -5.62
C GLY A 182 25.15 12.46 -6.89
N THR A 183 25.72 12.85 -8.02
CA THR A 183 25.28 12.56 -9.40
C THR A 183 25.08 11.06 -9.63
N LEU A 184 23.95 10.70 -10.24
CA LEU A 184 23.61 9.31 -10.60
C LEU A 184 24.48 8.89 -11.81
N VAL A 185 25.35 7.89 -11.64
CA VAL A 185 25.98 7.20 -12.78
C VAL A 185 25.27 5.86 -12.94
N LEU A 186 24.46 5.75 -14.00
CA LEU A 186 23.88 4.47 -14.43
C LEU A 186 25.01 3.61 -15.02
N SER A 187 25.39 2.53 -14.33
CA SER A 187 26.13 1.45 -15.00
C SER A 187 25.11 0.52 -15.67
N ARG A 188 25.28 0.31 -16.97
CA ARG A 188 24.53 -0.69 -17.72
C ARG A 188 25.18 -2.05 -17.46
N HIS A 189 24.37 -3.04 -17.10
CA HIS A 189 24.71 -4.45 -17.24
C HIS A 189 24.14 -4.96 -18.56
#